data_AF-A0A1G4XS08-F1
#
_entry.id   AF-A0A1G4XS08-F1
#
_cell.length_a   1.000
_cell.length_b   1.000
_cell.length_c   1.000
_cell.angle_alpha   90.00
_cell.angle_beta   90.00
_cell.angle_gamma   90.00
#
_symmetry.space_group_name_H-M   'P 1'
#
loop_
_entity.id
_entity.type
_entity.pdbx_description
1 polymer ?
#
loop_
_entity_poly.entity_id
_entity_poly.type
_entity_poly.pdbx_seq_one_letter_code
_entity_poly.pdbx_strand_id
1 'polypeptide(L)'
;MATSSDLPSLNRQFVAHFGEMGSKWGINRTVGQIYALIFLSERALNADEIAELLEFSRSNVSMGLKELQAWRLVHLRHHPGDRREYFEAPSDVWEIFRVLAEERRRREIEPTLSMLRNALLESPTSDAERHAQERMREMHDLIDRLMKWFDDVQRLAPETVMKLMGMGATVTRVLTLKDRLSGGASKKKAPAAD
;
A
#
# COMPACT_ATOMS: atom_id res chain seq x y z
N MET A 1 4.75 -30.05 28.47
CA MET A 1 5.98 -29.27 28.75
C MET A 1 6.53 -28.85 27.38
N ALA A 2 6.48 -27.59 26.91
CA ALA A 2 6.39 -26.30 27.58
C ALA A 2 5.09 -25.53 27.26
N THR A 3 4.52 -24.95 28.30
CA THR A 3 3.57 -23.84 28.27
C THR A 3 4.38 -22.56 28.17
N SER A 4 4.51 -21.98 26.98
CA SER A 4 4.83 -20.55 26.85
C SER A 4 3.84 -19.96 25.88
N SER A 5 2.68 -19.59 26.41
CA SER A 5 1.59 -18.82 25.77
C SER A 5 2.02 -17.40 25.41
N ASP A 6 3.32 -17.16 25.26
CA ASP A 6 3.90 -15.82 25.29
C ASP A 6 4.81 -15.64 24.08
N LEU A 7 4.44 -14.69 23.21
CA LEU A 7 5.18 -14.38 21.99
C LEU A 7 6.62 -13.93 22.33
N PRO A 8 7.64 -14.30 21.54
CA PRO A 8 8.98 -13.74 21.73
C PRO A 8 8.95 -12.20 21.74
N SER A 9 9.79 -11.57 22.56
CA SER A 9 9.81 -10.11 22.75
C SER A 9 9.91 -9.33 21.43
N LEU A 10 10.72 -9.81 20.50
CA LEU A 10 10.84 -9.22 19.15
C LEU A 10 9.51 -9.25 18.39
N ASN A 11 8.81 -10.38 18.43
CA ASN A 11 7.52 -10.56 17.74
C ASN A 11 6.45 -9.64 18.34
N ARG A 12 6.40 -9.52 19.68
CA ARG A 12 5.50 -8.56 20.34
C ARG A 12 5.74 -7.12 19.89
N GLN A 13 7.00 -6.69 19.86
CA GLN A 13 7.37 -5.34 19.45
C GLN A 13 6.96 -5.10 17.99
N PHE A 14 7.22 -6.06 17.11
CA PHE A 14 6.79 -5.98 15.71
C PHE A 14 5.27 -5.89 15.59
N VAL A 15 4.51 -6.77 16.26
CA VAL A 15 3.05 -6.77 16.24
C VAL A 15 2.49 -5.43 16.71
N ALA A 16 2.97 -4.92 17.85
CA ALA A 16 2.55 -3.63 18.38
C ALA A 16 2.83 -2.48 17.40
N HIS A 17 4.06 -2.41 16.87
CA HIS A 17 4.46 -1.37 15.94
C HIS A 17 3.67 -1.45 14.61
N PHE A 18 3.47 -2.64 14.09
CA PHE A 18 2.73 -2.85 12.84
C PHE A 18 1.27 -2.41 12.97
N GLY A 19 0.64 -2.68 14.11
CA GLY A 19 -0.71 -2.17 14.40
C GLY A 19 -0.80 -0.64 14.39
N GLU A 20 0.18 0.03 15.02
CA GLU A 20 0.27 1.49 15.05
C GLU A 20 0.55 2.09 13.66
N MET A 21 1.43 1.45 12.91
CA MET A 21 1.68 1.80 11.52
C MET A 21 0.38 1.66 10.71
N GLY A 22 -0.32 0.52 10.78
CA GLY A 22 -1.58 0.30 10.06
C GLY A 22 -2.63 1.37 10.33
N SER A 23 -2.77 1.81 11.59
CA SER A 23 -3.70 2.87 11.97
C SER A 23 -3.43 4.21 11.28
N LYS A 24 -2.16 4.57 11.06
CA LYS A 24 -1.79 5.79 10.32
C LYS A 24 -2.16 5.73 8.85
N TRP A 25 -2.39 4.53 8.32
CA TRP A 25 -2.75 4.28 6.93
C TRP A 25 -4.25 3.95 6.76
N GLY A 26 -5.04 4.13 7.82
CA GLY A 26 -6.48 3.91 7.82
C GLY A 26 -6.92 2.45 8.03
N ILE A 27 -6.01 1.57 8.48
CA ILE A 27 -6.31 0.18 8.86
C ILE A 27 -6.52 0.10 10.37
N ASN A 28 -7.55 -0.59 10.83
CA ASN A 28 -7.78 -0.76 12.26
C ASN A 28 -6.55 -1.37 12.98
N ARG A 29 -6.15 -0.82 14.14
CA ARG A 29 -4.98 -1.26 14.91
C ARG A 29 -4.99 -2.77 15.18
N THR A 30 -6.12 -3.29 15.65
CA THR A 30 -6.31 -4.69 16.00
C THR A 30 -6.14 -5.59 14.78
N VAL A 31 -6.69 -5.15 13.63
CA VAL A 31 -6.56 -5.85 12.34
C VAL A 31 -5.11 -5.93 11.91
N GLY A 32 -4.36 -4.83 12.05
CA GLY A 32 -2.92 -4.81 11.80
C GLY A 32 -2.14 -5.75 12.72
N GLN A 33 -2.48 -5.80 14.02
CA GLN A 33 -1.84 -6.70 14.98
C GLN A 33 -2.12 -8.17 14.68
N ILE A 34 -3.37 -8.52 14.33
CA ILE A 34 -3.74 -9.87 13.90
C ILE A 34 -2.94 -10.28 12.66
N TYR A 35 -2.88 -9.40 11.65
CA TYR A 35 -2.10 -9.66 10.46
C TYR A 35 -0.61 -9.85 10.76
N ALA A 36 -0.02 -8.98 11.57
CA ALA A 36 1.39 -9.06 11.93
C ALA A 36 1.73 -10.38 12.63
N LEU A 37 0.84 -10.87 13.50
CA LEU A 37 1.02 -12.18 14.13
C LEU A 37 1.00 -13.30 13.08
N ILE A 38 -0.01 -13.32 12.20
CA ILE A 38 -0.15 -14.34 11.15
C ILE A 38 1.07 -14.31 10.20
N PHE A 39 1.53 -13.11 9.83
CA PHE A 39 2.71 -12.90 8.98
C PHE A 39 3.99 -13.48 9.59
N LEU A 40 4.17 -13.36 10.91
CA LEU A 40 5.34 -13.91 11.60
C LEU A 40 5.22 -15.41 11.91
N SER A 41 4.05 -16.02 11.72
CA SER A 41 3.80 -17.39 12.15
C SER A 41 4.31 -18.39 11.13
N GLU A 42 5.08 -19.39 11.59
CA GLU A 42 5.63 -20.46 10.72
C GLU A 42 4.56 -21.42 10.19
N ARG A 43 3.37 -21.41 10.80
CA ARG A 43 2.22 -22.22 10.41
C ARG A 43 0.95 -21.39 10.41
N ALA A 44 -0.04 -21.86 9.68
CA ALA A 44 -1.38 -21.30 9.76
C ALA A 44 -1.90 -21.35 11.20
N LEU A 45 -2.56 -20.27 11.64
CA LEU A 45 -3.14 -20.15 12.98
C LEU A 45 -4.66 -20.15 12.88
N ASN A 46 -5.32 -20.85 13.80
CA ASN A 46 -6.74 -20.66 13.98
C ASN A 46 -7.01 -19.47 14.91
N ALA A 47 -8.26 -19.06 14.95
CA ALA A 47 -8.64 -17.82 15.59
C ALA A 47 -8.79 -17.92 17.13
N ASP A 48 -8.76 -19.12 17.71
CA ASP A 48 -8.57 -19.31 19.16
C ASP A 48 -7.10 -19.06 19.53
N GLU A 49 -6.16 -19.59 18.74
CA GLU A 49 -4.72 -19.39 18.95
C GLU A 49 -4.33 -17.90 18.83
N ILE A 50 -4.89 -17.19 17.84
CA ILE A 50 -4.66 -15.75 17.68
C ILE A 50 -5.22 -14.98 18.87
N ALA A 51 -6.40 -15.36 19.38
CA ALA A 51 -7.03 -14.71 20.53
C ALA A 51 -6.17 -14.88 21.79
N GLU A 52 -5.63 -16.07 22.01
CA GLU A 52 -4.72 -16.36 23.12
C GLU A 52 -3.40 -15.57 22.99
N LEU A 53 -2.73 -15.64 21.84
CA LEU A 53 -1.41 -15.03 21.62
C LEU A 53 -1.43 -13.50 21.65
N LEU A 54 -2.55 -12.86 21.28
CA LEU A 54 -2.70 -11.40 21.29
C LEU A 54 -3.48 -10.89 22.50
N GLU A 55 -3.95 -11.78 23.37
CA GLU A 55 -4.85 -11.45 24.49
C GLU A 55 -6.10 -10.68 24.03
N PHE A 56 -6.64 -11.06 22.87
CA PHE A 56 -7.84 -10.45 22.28
C PHE A 56 -9.06 -11.32 22.49
N SER A 57 -10.24 -10.71 22.50
CA SER A 57 -11.49 -11.47 22.50
C SER A 57 -11.66 -12.24 21.19
N ARG A 58 -12.29 -13.42 21.28
CA ARG A 58 -12.57 -14.25 20.11
C ARG A 58 -13.41 -13.55 19.04
N SER A 59 -14.34 -12.69 19.46
CA SER A 59 -15.15 -11.86 18.56
C SER A 59 -14.31 -10.82 17.81
N ASN A 60 -13.38 -10.13 18.50
CA ASN A 60 -12.48 -9.16 17.87
C ASN A 60 -11.58 -9.83 16.84
N VAL A 61 -11.01 -10.99 17.17
CA VAL A 61 -10.21 -11.76 16.21
C VAL A 61 -11.04 -12.16 15.00
N SER A 62 -12.27 -12.62 15.21
CA SER A 62 -13.16 -13.05 14.10
C SER A 62 -13.52 -11.89 13.18
N MET A 63 -13.78 -10.71 13.73
CA MET A 63 -14.01 -9.50 12.94
C MET A 63 -12.75 -9.10 12.17
N GLY A 64 -11.58 -9.14 12.82
CA GLY A 64 -10.33 -8.78 12.18
C GLY A 64 -9.95 -9.72 11.04
N LEU A 65 -10.15 -11.03 11.20
CA LEU A 65 -9.93 -12.00 10.13
C LEU A 65 -10.88 -11.82 8.95
N LYS A 66 -12.14 -11.44 9.18
CA LYS A 66 -13.08 -11.08 8.10
C LYS A 66 -12.58 -9.86 7.34
N GLU A 67 -12.07 -8.85 8.04
CA GLU A 67 -11.51 -7.65 7.42
C GLU A 67 -10.25 -8.00 6.61
N LEU A 68 -9.33 -8.79 7.15
CA LEU A 68 -8.12 -9.23 6.44
C LEU A 68 -8.43 -10.05 5.20
N GLN A 69 -9.46 -10.91 5.25
CA GLN A 69 -9.95 -11.64 4.08
C GLN A 69 -10.54 -10.68 3.04
N ALA A 70 -11.30 -9.67 3.45
CA ALA A 70 -11.81 -8.65 2.53
C ALA A 70 -10.66 -7.86 1.86
N TRP A 71 -9.56 -7.64 2.58
CA TRP A 71 -8.30 -7.08 2.04
C TRP A 71 -7.44 -8.09 1.29
N ARG A 72 -7.85 -9.37 1.22
CA ARG A 72 -7.10 -10.47 0.60
C ARG A 72 -5.69 -10.68 1.16
N LEU A 73 -5.46 -10.26 2.41
CA LEU A 73 -4.15 -10.34 3.06
C LEU A 73 -3.91 -11.68 3.75
N VAL A 74 -4.94 -12.48 3.93
CA VAL A 74 -4.84 -13.82 4.53
C VAL A 74 -5.59 -14.84 3.68
N HIS A 75 -5.11 -16.07 3.71
CA HIS A 75 -5.70 -17.23 3.06
C HIS A 75 -6.23 -18.21 4.08
N LEU A 76 -7.37 -18.82 3.74
CA LEU A 76 -7.97 -19.88 4.53
C LEU A 76 -7.31 -21.22 4.21
N ARG A 77 -6.94 -21.96 5.25
CA ARG A 77 -6.44 -23.33 5.21
C ARG A 77 -7.35 -24.24 6.02
N HIS A 78 -7.62 -25.42 5.45
CA HIS A 78 -8.36 -26.49 6.11
C HIS A 78 -7.42 -27.64 6.41
N HIS A 79 -7.49 -28.16 7.64
CA HIS A 79 -6.77 -29.36 8.03
C HIS A 79 -7.73 -30.56 8.05
N PRO A 80 -7.37 -31.71 7.45
CA PRO A 80 -8.21 -32.90 7.46
C PRO A 80 -8.57 -33.34 8.88
N GLY A 81 -9.86 -33.56 9.13
CA GLY A 81 -10.35 -34.00 10.45
C GLY A 81 -10.51 -32.88 11.48
N ASP A 82 -10.10 -31.65 11.16
CA ASP A 82 -10.35 -30.47 11.98
C ASP A 82 -11.46 -29.61 11.35
N ARG A 83 -12.39 -29.14 12.18
CA ARG A 83 -13.48 -28.26 11.75
C ARG A 83 -13.10 -26.78 11.84
N ARG A 84 -11.98 -26.45 12.46
CA ARG A 84 -11.51 -25.08 12.62
C ARG A 84 -10.94 -24.54 11.31
N GLU A 85 -11.11 -23.24 11.16
CA GLU A 85 -10.51 -22.44 10.10
C GLU A 85 -9.13 -21.95 10.52
N TYR A 86 -8.13 -22.18 9.67
CA TYR A 86 -6.76 -21.74 9.88
C TYR A 86 -6.39 -20.67 8.84
N PHE A 87 -5.59 -19.70 9.25
CA PHE A 87 -5.25 -18.53 8.45
C PHE A 87 -3.74 -18.38 8.33
N GLU A 88 -3.28 -18.09 7.12
CA GLU A 88 -1.87 -17.77 6.83
C GLU A 88 -1.79 -16.54 5.92
N ALA A 89 -0.66 -15.83 5.96
CA ALA A 89 -0.36 -14.74 5.05
C ALA A 89 0.48 -15.25 3.87
N PRO A 90 0.48 -14.56 2.71
CA PRO A 90 1.44 -14.83 1.64
C PRO A 90 2.88 -14.76 2.17
N SER A 91 3.74 -15.68 1.73
CA SER A 91 5.15 -15.73 2.16
C SER A 91 6.03 -14.69 1.47
N ASP A 92 5.64 -14.21 0.29
CA ASP A 92 6.35 -13.19 -0.46
C ASP A 92 5.88 -11.78 -0.06
N VAL A 93 6.79 -10.99 0.52
CA VAL A 93 6.55 -9.59 0.89
C VAL A 93 6.16 -8.74 -0.32
N TRP A 94 6.65 -9.08 -1.52
CA TRP A 94 6.26 -8.41 -2.75
C TRP A 94 4.80 -8.69 -3.12
N GLU A 95 4.33 -9.92 -2.93
CA GLU A 95 2.92 -10.27 -3.11
C GLU A 95 2.02 -9.50 -2.15
N ILE A 96 2.41 -9.39 -0.88
CA ILE A 96 1.70 -8.57 0.12
C ILE A 96 1.57 -7.12 -0.37
N PHE A 97 2.67 -6.52 -0.83
CA PHE A 97 2.66 -5.15 -1.33
C PHE A 97 1.75 -4.99 -2.56
N ARG A 98 1.81 -5.92 -3.52
CA ARG A 98 0.95 -5.89 -4.71
C ARG A 98 -0.53 -5.96 -4.34
N VAL A 99 -0.91 -6.86 -3.45
CA VAL A 99 -2.29 -7.02 -2.98
C VAL A 99 -2.78 -5.74 -2.27
N LEU A 100 -1.96 -5.17 -1.38
CA LEU A 100 -2.30 -3.91 -0.71
C LEU A 100 -2.52 -2.77 -1.70
N ALA A 101 -1.64 -2.63 -2.69
CA ALA A 101 -1.72 -1.55 -3.66
C ALA A 101 -2.94 -1.72 -4.61
N GLU A 102 -3.24 -2.96 -5.02
CA GLU A 102 -4.45 -3.30 -5.79
C GLU A 102 -5.73 -2.99 -4.99
N GLU A 103 -5.83 -3.46 -3.75
CA GLU A 103 -7.02 -3.20 -2.91
C GLU A 103 -7.20 -1.71 -2.60
N ARG A 104 -6.10 -0.97 -2.38
CA ARG A 104 -6.17 0.48 -2.16
C ARG A 104 -6.69 1.20 -3.41
N ARG A 105 -6.19 0.84 -4.59
CA ARG A 105 -6.71 1.37 -5.85
C ARG A 105 -8.20 1.08 -6.01
N ARG A 106 -8.60 -0.17 -5.80
CA ARG A 106 -9.99 -0.62 -5.95
C ARG A 106 -10.95 0.14 -5.02
N ARG A 107 -10.53 0.38 -3.77
CA ARG A 107 -11.37 1.01 -2.75
C ARG A 107 -11.40 2.54 -2.85
N GLU A 108 -10.28 3.16 -3.20
CA GLU A 108 -10.15 4.62 -3.11
C GLU A 108 -10.11 5.32 -4.48
N ILE A 109 -9.49 4.72 -5.49
CA ILE A 109 -9.21 5.40 -6.76
C ILE A 109 -10.27 5.10 -7.81
N GLU A 110 -10.70 3.84 -7.93
CA GLU A 110 -11.72 3.45 -8.91
C GLU A 110 -13.07 4.15 -8.72
N PRO A 111 -13.59 4.35 -7.48
CA PRO A 111 -14.82 5.11 -7.28
C PRO A 111 -14.68 6.57 -7.71
N THR A 112 -13.55 7.20 -7.41
CA THR A 112 -13.27 8.58 -7.85
C THR A 112 -13.20 8.69 -9.36
N LEU A 113 -12.51 7.77 -10.04
CA LEU A 113 -12.48 7.73 -11.51
C LEU A 113 -13.87 7.54 -12.11
N SER A 114 -14.69 6.68 -11.50
CA SER A 114 -16.07 6.45 -11.95
C SER A 114 -16.92 7.71 -11.81
N MET A 115 -16.81 8.42 -10.67
CA MET A 115 -17.50 9.69 -10.46
C MET A 115 -17.06 10.74 -11.49
N LEU A 116 -15.76 10.90 -11.70
CA LEU A 116 -15.23 11.87 -12.66
C LEU A 116 -15.71 11.57 -14.09
N ARG A 117 -15.71 10.29 -14.50
CA ARG A 117 -16.25 9.88 -15.81
C ARG A 117 -17.71 10.25 -15.96
N ASN A 118 -18.54 10.00 -14.95
CA ASN A 118 -19.95 10.36 -14.99
C ASN A 118 -20.15 11.87 -15.09
N ALA A 119 -19.41 12.65 -14.30
CA ALA A 119 -19.47 14.12 -14.34
C ALA A 119 -19.08 14.68 -15.72
N LEU A 120 -18.13 14.04 -16.42
CA LEU A 120 -17.68 14.44 -17.75
C LEU A 120 -18.64 14.03 -18.88
N LEU A 121 -19.64 13.17 -18.61
CA LEU A 121 -20.68 12.80 -19.58
C LEU A 121 -21.89 13.75 -19.53
N GLU A 122 -22.05 14.50 -18.45
CA GLU A 122 -23.15 15.46 -18.33
C GLU A 122 -22.95 16.67 -19.27
N SER A 123 -24.07 17.24 -19.74
CA SER A 123 -24.03 18.49 -20.52
C SER A 123 -24.07 19.68 -19.56
N PRO A 124 -23.05 20.55 -19.53
CA PRO A 124 -23.00 21.67 -18.59
C PRO A 124 -24.05 22.72 -18.96
N THR A 125 -24.83 23.14 -17.96
CA THR A 125 -25.94 24.09 -18.09
C THR A 125 -25.51 25.54 -17.83
N SER A 126 -24.31 25.76 -17.28
CA SER A 126 -23.77 27.09 -16.96
C SER A 126 -22.28 27.20 -17.27
N ASP A 127 -21.75 28.43 -17.32
CA ASP A 127 -20.31 28.67 -17.44
C ASP A 127 -19.53 28.16 -16.23
N ALA A 128 -20.13 28.21 -15.04
CA ALA A 128 -19.54 27.64 -13.83
C ALA A 128 -19.38 26.12 -13.94
N GLU A 129 -20.40 25.41 -14.45
CA GLU A 129 -20.33 23.97 -14.70
C GLU A 129 -19.33 23.61 -15.81
N ARG A 130 -19.27 24.40 -16.88
CA ARG A 130 -18.23 24.25 -17.93
C ARG A 130 -16.83 24.32 -17.33
N HIS A 131 -16.56 25.33 -16.51
CA HIS A 131 -15.27 25.46 -15.85
C HIS A 131 -14.98 24.30 -14.88
N ALA A 132 -15.97 23.90 -14.09
CA ALA A 132 -15.82 22.77 -13.16
C ALA A 132 -15.52 21.46 -13.90
N GLN A 133 -16.22 21.17 -15.00
CA GLN A 133 -15.96 20.00 -15.83
C GLN A 133 -14.55 20.00 -16.42
N GLU A 134 -14.02 21.16 -16.84
CA GLU A 134 -12.63 21.26 -17.32
C GLU A 134 -11.63 20.86 -16.21
N ARG A 135 -11.81 21.37 -15.00
CA ARG A 135 -10.98 21.00 -13.83
C ARG A 135 -11.10 19.51 -13.49
N MET A 136 -12.29 18.93 -13.59
CA MET A 136 -12.52 17.50 -13.39
C MET A 136 -11.84 16.66 -14.48
N ARG A 137 -11.82 17.14 -15.73
CA ARG A 137 -11.16 16.48 -16.86
C ARG A 137 -9.65 16.41 -16.65
N GLU A 138 -9.02 17.50 -16.25
CA GLU A 138 -7.59 17.52 -15.93
C GLU A 138 -7.25 16.50 -14.82
N MET A 139 -8.07 16.45 -13.77
CA MET A 139 -7.89 15.50 -12.67
C MET A 139 -8.08 14.05 -13.14
N HIS A 140 -9.15 13.78 -13.89
CA HIS A 140 -9.41 12.46 -14.47
C HIS A 140 -8.23 11.98 -15.31
N ASP A 141 -7.75 12.82 -16.23
CA ASP A 141 -6.69 12.45 -17.15
C ASP A 141 -5.37 12.18 -16.44
N LEU A 142 -5.05 12.93 -15.38
CA LEU A 142 -3.88 12.67 -14.54
C LEU A 142 -4.00 11.33 -13.82
N ILE A 143 -5.12 11.08 -13.13
CA ILE A 143 -5.33 9.85 -12.37
C ILE A 143 -5.34 8.64 -13.32
N ASP A 144 -6.02 8.73 -14.46
CA ASP A 144 -6.11 7.65 -15.46
C ASP A 144 -4.72 7.30 -16.04
N ARG A 145 -3.88 8.31 -16.32
CA ARG A 145 -2.47 8.10 -16.73
C ARG A 145 -1.66 7.41 -15.66
N LEU A 146 -1.77 7.85 -14.40
CA LEU A 146 -1.07 7.25 -13.27
C LEU A 146 -1.50 5.79 -13.06
N MET A 147 -2.80 5.49 -13.21
CA MET A 147 -3.32 4.13 -13.07
C MET A 147 -2.87 3.21 -14.20
N LYS A 148 -2.83 3.69 -15.45
CA LYS A 148 -2.26 2.92 -16.57
C LYS A 148 -0.78 2.60 -16.36
N TRP A 149 0.00 3.58 -15.92
CA TRP A 149 1.41 3.33 -15.58
C TRP A 149 1.55 2.34 -14.42
N PHE A 150 0.72 2.46 -13.39
CA PHE A 150 0.71 1.53 -12.28
C PHE A 150 0.37 0.10 -12.73
N ASP A 151 -0.61 -0.07 -13.62
CA ASP A 151 -0.95 -1.35 -14.26
C ASP A 151 0.26 -1.96 -14.98
N ASP A 152 0.98 -1.15 -15.76
CA ASP A 152 2.17 -1.61 -16.48
C ASP A 152 3.27 -2.06 -15.50
N VAL A 153 3.49 -1.31 -14.42
CA VAL A 153 4.48 -1.64 -13.38
C VAL A 153 4.10 -2.94 -12.64
N GLN A 154 2.82 -3.16 -12.33
CA GLN A 154 2.38 -4.39 -11.63
C GLN A 154 2.57 -5.66 -12.46
N ARG A 155 2.64 -5.55 -13.79
CA ARG A 155 2.92 -6.67 -14.70
C ARG A 155 4.40 -7.04 -14.79
N LEU A 156 5.29 -6.20 -14.27
CA LEU A 156 6.72 -6.44 -14.30
C LEU A 156 7.14 -7.42 -13.19
N ALA A 157 8.22 -8.15 -13.45
CA ALA A 157 8.87 -8.95 -12.41
C ALA A 157 9.38 -8.05 -11.27
N PRO A 158 9.36 -8.53 -10.00
CA PRO A 158 9.75 -7.73 -8.83
C PRO A 158 11.12 -7.07 -8.98
N GLU A 159 12.10 -7.78 -9.53
CA GLU A 159 13.47 -7.30 -9.74
C GLU A 159 13.52 -6.14 -10.73
N THR A 160 12.62 -6.12 -11.71
CA THR A 160 12.52 -5.05 -12.69
C THR A 160 11.93 -3.80 -12.05
N VAL A 161 10.89 -3.95 -11.22
CA VAL A 161 10.30 -2.81 -10.49
C VAL A 161 11.33 -2.20 -9.54
N MET A 162 12.09 -3.02 -8.81
CA MET A 162 13.16 -2.53 -7.94
C MET A 162 14.26 -1.78 -8.70
N LYS A 163 14.64 -2.25 -9.90
CA LYS A 163 15.58 -1.52 -10.78
C LYS A 163 15.01 -0.18 -11.23
N LEU A 164 13.73 -0.13 -11.61
CA LEU A 164 13.06 1.12 -12.00
C LEU A 164 13.02 2.13 -10.83
N MET A 165 12.72 1.69 -9.61
CA MET A 165 12.77 2.54 -8.42
C MET A 165 14.19 3.08 -8.17
N GLY A 166 15.23 2.26 -8.35
CA GLY A 166 16.64 2.68 -8.24
C GLY A 166 17.09 3.64 -9.34
N MET A 167 16.49 3.57 -10.53
CA MET A 167 16.75 4.50 -11.62
C MET A 167 16.25 5.91 -11.31
N GLY A 168 15.20 6.10 -10.50
CA GLY A 168 14.76 7.43 -10.07
C GLY A 168 15.87 8.22 -9.36
N ALA A 169 16.60 7.56 -8.45
CA ALA A 169 17.78 8.16 -7.80
C ALA A 169 18.94 8.43 -8.78
N THR A 170 19.03 7.64 -9.85
CA THR A 170 20.06 7.77 -10.89
C THR A 170 19.72 8.91 -11.85
N VAL A 171 18.45 9.09 -12.24
CA VAL A 171 17.98 10.22 -13.05
C VAL A 171 18.19 11.54 -12.32
N THR A 172 17.89 11.61 -11.02
CA THR A 172 18.20 12.78 -10.20
C THR A 172 19.70 13.06 -10.12
N ARG A 173 20.55 12.02 -10.02
CA ARG A 173 22.01 12.18 -10.08
C ARG A 173 22.50 12.68 -11.45
N VAL A 174 21.94 12.18 -12.55
CA VAL A 174 22.35 12.59 -13.91
C VAL A 174 21.87 14.01 -14.22
N LEU A 175 20.65 14.38 -13.80
CA LEU A 175 20.14 15.75 -13.94
C LEU A 175 20.96 16.74 -13.11
N THR A 176 21.25 16.43 -11.85
CA THR A 176 22.13 17.27 -11.01
C THR A 176 23.57 17.34 -11.53
N LEU A 177 24.09 16.26 -12.13
CA LEU A 177 25.41 16.28 -12.78
C LEU A 177 25.40 17.14 -14.05
N LYS A 178 24.32 17.07 -14.86
CA LYS A 178 24.13 17.92 -16.03
C LYS A 178 23.97 19.40 -15.66
N ASP A 179 23.29 19.71 -14.57
CA ASP A 179 23.19 21.07 -14.03
C ASP A 179 24.55 21.58 -13.53
N ARG A 180 25.36 20.73 -12.90
CA ARG A 180 26.74 21.07 -12.48
C ARG A 180 27.70 21.25 -13.65
N LEU A 181 27.52 20.48 -14.73
CA LEU A 181 28.33 20.59 -15.95
C LEU A 181 27.90 21.77 -16.84
N SER A 182 26.62 22.14 -16.83
CA SER A 182 26.10 23.30 -17.57
C SER A 182 26.19 24.63 -16.81
N GLY A 183 26.37 24.61 -15.48
CA GLY A 183 26.57 25.79 -14.63
C GLY A 183 27.96 26.44 -14.66
N GLY A 184 28.86 26.02 -15.56
CA GLY A 184 30.26 26.47 -15.62
C GLY A 184 30.53 27.74 -16.44
N ALA A 185 29.53 28.40 -17.01
CA ALA A 185 29.70 29.59 -17.86
C ALA A 185 28.95 30.81 -17.31
N SER A 186 29.29 31.25 -16.10
CA SER A 186 29.09 32.64 -15.74
C SER A 186 30.18 33.08 -14.78
N LYS A 187 31.29 33.59 -15.32
CA LYS A 187 32.19 34.46 -14.57
C LYS A 187 32.80 35.55 -15.45
N LYS A 188 32.65 36.76 -14.89
CA LYS A 188 33.41 38.01 -15.09
C LYS A 188 32.88 39.00 -16.12
N LYS A 189 32.14 40.00 -15.62
CA LYS A 189 32.46 41.39 -15.93
C LYS A 189 33.22 41.97 -14.74
N ALA A 190 34.50 42.27 -14.93
CA ALA A 190 35.30 43.09 -14.02
C ALA A 190 34.99 44.58 -14.30
N PRO A 191 35.26 45.49 -13.35
CA PRO A 191 34.81 46.88 -13.42
C PRO A 191 35.74 47.72 -14.29
N ALA A 192 35.22 48.80 -14.87
CA ALA A 192 36.03 49.87 -15.42
C ALA A 192 35.42 51.22 -15.00
N ALA A 193 36.19 51.95 -14.19
CA ALA A 193 36.28 53.42 -14.19
C ALA A 193 36.70 53.88 -15.61
N ASP A 194 36.44 55.07 -16.12
CA ASP A 194 36.24 56.41 -15.54
C ASP A 194 34.93 57.08 -16.00
#